data_AF-A0A6I4Z5N7-F1
#
_entry.id   AF-A0A6I4Z5N7-F1
#
_cell.length_a   1.000
_cell.length_b   1.000
_cell.length_c   1.000
_cell.angle_alpha   90.00
_cell.angle_beta   90.00
_cell.angle_gamma   90.00
#
_symmetry.space_group_name_H-M   'P 1'
#
loop_
_entity.id
_entity.type
_entity.pdbx_description
1 polymer ?
#
loop_
_entity_poly.entity_id
_entity_poly.type
_entity_poly.pdbx_seq_one_letter_code
_entity_poly.pdbx_strand_id
1 'polypeptide(L)'
;MADASNAAPPVTVVTVYPMTGRQLFLNVPHAICEECDLTVRLVQRVASDLPHVQVRIKPWFNHMFDALRRGGWHPPVVTIDGRITTQGVVPDEGELRNALARAAIGADDG
;
A
#
# COMPACT_ATOMS: atom_id res chain seq x y z
N MET A 1 -13.53 17.12 -30.13
CA MET A 1 -13.87 15.92 -29.34
C MET A 1 -12.74 14.94 -29.54
N ALA A 2 -11.74 14.96 -28.65
CA ALA A 2 -10.69 13.96 -28.64
C ALA A 2 -11.20 12.75 -27.86
N ASP A 3 -11.02 11.58 -28.46
CA ASP A 3 -11.50 10.28 -28.00
C ASP A 3 -10.83 9.89 -26.68
N ALA A 4 -11.62 9.75 -25.61
CA ALA A 4 -11.15 9.34 -24.28
C ALA A 4 -10.81 7.84 -24.19
N SER A 5 -10.94 7.10 -25.29
CA SER A 5 -10.88 5.63 -25.30
C SER A 5 -9.45 5.04 -25.35
N ASN A 6 -8.40 5.83 -25.14
CA ASN A 6 -7.01 5.36 -25.33
C ASN A 6 -6.04 5.70 -24.17
N ALA A 7 -6.55 6.09 -23.01
CA ALA A 7 -5.73 6.15 -21.81
C ALA A 7 -5.56 4.74 -21.24
N ALA A 8 -4.32 4.32 -20.97
CA ALA A 8 -4.09 3.15 -20.12
C ALA A 8 -4.84 3.36 -18.79
N PRO A 9 -5.47 2.32 -18.21
CA PRO A 9 -6.22 2.47 -16.98
C PRO A 9 -5.33 3.11 -15.91
N PRO A 10 -5.86 4.05 -15.10
CA PRO A 10 -5.09 4.70 -14.05
C PRO A 10 -4.49 3.63 -13.14
N VAL A 11 -3.18 3.69 -12.95
CA VAL A 11 -2.46 2.71 -12.12
C VAL A 11 -2.70 3.07 -10.66
N THR A 12 -3.42 2.20 -9.94
CA THR A 12 -3.64 2.31 -8.49
C THR A 12 -2.35 1.99 -7.75
N VAL A 13 -1.83 2.93 -6.95
CA VAL A 13 -0.58 2.73 -6.21
C VAL A 13 -0.89 2.34 -4.77
N VAL A 14 -0.58 1.09 -4.41
CA VAL A 14 -0.59 0.63 -3.02
C VAL A 14 0.80 0.71 -2.43
N THR A 15 0.95 1.43 -1.31
CA THR A 15 2.22 1.54 -0.59
C THR A 15 2.09 0.93 0.79
N VAL A 16 3.00 0.04 1.14
CA VAL A 16 3.11 -0.57 2.48
C VAL A 16 4.34 0.00 3.16
N TYR A 17 4.18 0.44 4.40
CA TYR A 17 5.27 0.91 5.25
C TYR A 17 5.51 -0.08 6.40
N PRO A 18 6.25 -1.18 6.18
CA PRO A 18 6.62 -2.11 7.24
C PRO A 18 7.81 -1.59 8.05
N MET A 19 7.84 -1.92 9.35
CA MET A 19 9.02 -1.69 10.19
C MET A 19 9.99 -2.87 10.20
N THR A 20 9.58 -4.06 9.77
CA THR A 20 10.44 -5.24 9.58
C THR A 20 11.36 -5.09 8.37
N GLY A 21 12.41 -5.92 8.31
CA GLY A 21 13.38 -5.95 7.24
C GLY A 21 14.44 -4.85 7.37
N ARG A 22 15.10 -4.53 6.24
CA ARG A 22 16.21 -3.57 6.23
C ARG A 22 15.71 -2.14 6.36
N GLN A 23 16.05 -1.52 7.48
CA GLN A 23 15.76 -0.13 7.85
C GLN A 23 17.08 0.64 7.90
N LEU A 24 17.41 1.38 6.85
CA LEU A 24 18.72 2.00 6.62
C LEU A 24 19.89 1.01 6.82
N PHE A 25 20.58 1.12 7.96
CA PHE A 25 21.73 0.32 8.39
C PHE A 25 21.38 -0.78 9.40
N LEU A 26 20.12 -0.87 9.82
CA LEU A 26 19.59 -1.88 10.74
C LEU A 26 18.75 -2.90 9.97
N ASN A 27 18.69 -4.13 10.46
CA ASN A 27 17.74 -5.13 9.98
C ASN A 27 16.81 -5.50 11.14
N VAL A 28 15.54 -5.16 11.03
CA VAL A 28 14.53 -5.43 12.06
C VAL A 28 13.96 -6.83 11.80
N PRO A 29 14.10 -7.78 12.75
CA PRO A 29 13.64 -9.14 12.54
C PRO A 29 12.12 -9.24 12.57
N HIS A 30 11.58 -10.28 11.91
CA HIS A 30 10.15 -10.60 11.87
C HIS A 30 9.48 -10.60 13.25
N ALA A 31 10.16 -11.13 14.27
CA ALA A 31 9.64 -11.26 15.64
C ALA A 31 9.26 -9.93 16.31
N ILE A 32 9.64 -8.78 15.74
CA ILE A 32 9.27 -7.46 16.26
C ILE A 32 7.90 -7.00 15.72
N CYS A 33 7.50 -7.45 14.54
CA CYS A 33 6.21 -7.10 13.94
C CYS A 33 5.85 -8.17 12.90
N GLU A 34 5.21 -9.24 13.34
CA GLU A 34 4.75 -10.32 12.46
C GLU A 34 3.70 -9.80 11.46
N GLU A 35 2.85 -8.88 11.92
CA GLU A 35 1.81 -8.21 11.14
C GLU A 35 2.39 -7.46 9.95
N CYS A 36 3.60 -6.94 10.05
CA CYS A 36 4.26 -6.23 8.97
C CYS A 36 4.52 -7.15 7.78
N ASP A 37 5.05 -8.34 8.05
CA ASP A 37 5.36 -9.30 6.99
C ASP A 37 4.08 -9.94 6.43
N LEU A 38 3.09 -10.21 7.28
CA LEU A 38 1.76 -10.66 6.85
C LEU A 38 1.10 -9.63 5.92
N THR A 39 1.16 -8.34 6.28
CA THR A 39 0.61 -7.25 5.47
C THR A 39 1.32 -7.15 4.12
N VAL A 40 2.66 -7.20 4.08
CA VAL A 40 3.42 -7.17 2.82
C VAL A 40 3.04 -8.34 1.92
N ARG A 41 3.00 -9.57 2.46
CA ARG A 41 2.63 -10.78 1.70
C ARG A 41 1.21 -10.71 1.18
N LEU A 42 0.27 -10.25 2.01
CA LEU A 42 -1.13 -10.10 1.62
C LEU A 42 -1.27 -9.09 0.48
N VAL A 43 -0.68 -7.89 0.61
CA VAL A 43 -0.74 -6.86 -0.42
C VAL A 43 -0.11 -7.34 -1.73
N GLN A 44 1.04 -8.01 -1.68
CA GLN A 44 1.68 -8.56 -2.87
C GLN A 44 0.82 -9.63 -3.56
N ARG A 45 0.20 -10.53 -2.78
CA ARG A 45 -0.70 -11.57 -3.31
C ARG A 45 -1.95 -10.97 -3.95
N VAL A 46 -2.61 -10.03 -3.27
CA VAL A 46 -3.81 -9.39 -3.83
C VAL A 46 -3.45 -8.59 -5.09
N ALA A 47 -2.34 -7.87 -5.08
CA ALA A 47 -1.91 -7.09 -6.22
C ALA A 47 -1.46 -7.94 -7.42
N SER A 48 -0.95 -9.17 -7.21
CA SER A 48 -0.61 -10.06 -8.34
C SER A 48 -1.84 -10.48 -9.15
N ASP A 49 -3.03 -10.42 -8.56
CA ASP A 49 -4.30 -10.68 -9.26
C ASP A 49 -4.84 -9.43 -10.00
N LEU A 50 -4.24 -8.25 -9.78
CA LEU A 50 -4.75 -6.95 -10.22
C LEU A 50 -3.71 -6.23 -11.09
N PRO A 51 -3.78 -6.32 -12.44
CA PRO A 51 -2.73 -5.82 -13.33
C PRO A 51 -2.57 -4.29 -13.34
N HIS A 52 -3.56 -3.56 -12.83
CA HIS A 52 -3.54 -2.11 -12.70
C HIS A 52 -3.00 -1.62 -11.34
N VAL A 53 -2.56 -2.52 -10.46
CA VAL A 53 -2.06 -2.17 -9.12
C VAL A 53 -0.53 -2.20 -9.09
N GLN A 54 0.07 -1.09 -8.68
CA GLN A 54 1.51 -1.01 -8.40
C GLN A 54 1.77 -1.10 -6.89
N VAL A 55 2.51 -2.11 -6.45
CA VAL A 55 2.96 -2.25 -5.06
C VAL A 55 4.27 -1.50 -4.82
N ARG A 56 4.32 -0.71 -3.75
CA ARG A 56 5.54 -0.07 -3.24
C ARG A 56 5.76 -0.49 -1.79
N ILE A 57 6.95 -0.99 -1.48
CA ILE A 57 7.35 -1.30 -0.10
C ILE A 57 8.34 -0.24 0.34
N LYS A 58 7.97 0.54 1.35
CA LYS A 58 8.78 1.65 1.90
C LYS A 58 9.13 1.36 3.35
N PRO A 59 10.37 0.97 3.68
CA PRO A 59 10.79 0.78 5.07
C PRO A 59 10.40 1.99 5.92
N TRP A 60 9.60 1.76 6.98
CA TRP A 60 8.93 2.83 7.72
C TRP A 60 9.92 3.81 8.35
N PHE A 61 11.01 3.34 8.95
CA PHE A 61 12.01 4.24 9.54
C PHE A 61 12.71 5.11 8.47
N ASN A 62 12.94 4.57 7.27
CA ASN A 62 13.54 5.32 6.17
C ASN A 62 12.58 6.37 5.58
N HIS A 63 11.27 6.11 5.69
CA HIS A 63 10.22 6.92 5.07
C HIS A 63 9.26 7.52 6.12
N MET A 64 9.74 7.71 7.35
CA MET A 64 8.90 8.12 8.46
C MET A 64 8.20 9.46 8.17
N PHE A 65 8.90 10.43 7.59
CA PHE A 65 8.29 11.72 7.21
C PHE A 65 7.16 11.58 6.17
N ASP A 66 7.31 10.67 5.20
CA ASP A 66 6.29 10.39 4.18
C ASP A 66 5.08 9.66 4.79
N ALA A 67 5.31 8.70 5.69
CA ALA A 67 4.24 8.01 6.41
C ALA A 67 3.47 8.98 7.34
N LEU A 68 4.19 9.78 8.14
CA LEU A 68 3.59 10.73 9.09
C LEU A 68 2.78 11.81 8.38
N ARG A 69 3.26 12.35 7.25
CA ARG A 69 2.50 13.34 6.45
C ARG A 69 1.15 12.80 5.98
N ARG A 70 1.02 11.48 5.83
CA ARG A 70 -0.22 10.80 5.43
C ARG A 70 -1.08 10.37 6.62
N GLY A 71 -0.61 10.57 7.86
CA GLY A 71 -1.26 10.13 9.10
C GLY A 71 -0.84 8.74 9.59
N GLY A 72 0.26 8.19 9.07
CA GLY A 72 0.71 6.81 9.30
C GLY A 72 1.58 6.70 10.54
N TRP A 73 0.95 6.77 11.71
CA TRP A 73 1.62 6.79 13.01
C TRP A 73 2.07 5.40 13.48
N HIS A 74 1.39 4.34 13.03
CA HIS A 74 1.61 2.99 13.53
C HIS A 74 1.86 1.99 12.39
N PRO A 75 3.10 1.51 12.18
CA PRO A 75 3.37 0.46 11.22
C PRO A 75 2.73 -0.89 11.65
N PRO A 76 2.35 -1.76 10.70
CA PRO A 76 2.41 -1.55 9.26
C PRO A 76 1.35 -0.53 8.80
N VAL A 77 1.73 0.42 7.95
CA VAL A 77 0.79 1.37 7.33
C VAL A 77 0.56 0.95 5.89
N VAL A 78 -0.70 0.95 5.44
CA VAL A 78 -1.05 0.74 4.03
C VAL A 78 -1.77 1.97 3.51
N THR A 79 -1.30 2.49 2.38
CA THR A 79 -1.97 3.57 1.66
C THR A 79 -2.33 3.13 0.26
N ILE A 80 -3.52 3.52 -0.20
CA ILE A 80 -3.94 3.42 -1.61
C ILE A 80 -4.02 4.85 -2.16
N ASP A 81 -3.29 5.11 -3.23
CA ASP A 81 -3.15 6.45 -3.84
C ASP A 81 -2.81 7.54 -2.83
N GLY A 82 -1.98 7.17 -1.87
CA GLY A 82 -1.49 8.06 -0.82
C GLY A 82 -2.47 8.34 0.32
N ARG A 83 -3.68 7.78 0.31
CA ARG A 83 -4.65 7.81 1.42
C ARG A 83 -4.50 6.57 2.28
N ILE A 84 -4.53 6.72 3.61
CA ILE A 84 -4.44 5.58 4.53
C ILE A 84 -5.68 4.71 4.42
N THR A 85 -5.46 3.40 4.31
CA THR A 85 -6.50 2.37 4.31
C THR A 85 -6.47 1.59 5.62
N THR A 86 -5.28 1.23 6.11
CA THR A 86 -5.09 0.57 7.40
C THR A 86 -3.76 0.98 8.03
N GLN A 87 -3.68 0.87 9.35
CA GLN A 87 -2.43 1.01 10.09
C GLN A 87 -2.44 0.14 11.36
N GLY A 88 -1.28 -0.40 11.74
CA GLY A 88 -1.09 -1.16 12.97
C GLY A 88 -1.71 -2.56 13.00
N VAL A 89 -2.41 -2.97 11.94
CA VAL A 89 -3.05 -4.29 11.82
C VAL A 89 -2.95 -4.81 10.40
N VAL A 90 -2.99 -6.14 10.25
CA VAL A 90 -3.11 -6.78 8.94
C VAL A 90 -4.53 -6.48 8.39
N PRO A 91 -4.67 -5.94 7.18
CA PRO A 91 -5.99 -5.69 6.61
C PRO A 91 -6.72 -6.99 6.29
N ASP A 92 -8.05 -6.97 6.31
CA ASP A 92 -8.85 -8.04 5.72
C ASP A 92 -8.63 -8.10 4.20
N GLU A 93 -8.55 -9.31 3.63
CA GLU A 93 -8.29 -9.49 2.21
C GLU A 93 -9.45 -8.97 1.34
N GLY A 94 -10.69 -9.21 1.75
CA GLY A 94 -11.88 -8.76 1.03
C GLY A 94 -12.01 -7.24 1.04
N GLU A 95 -11.79 -6.62 2.20
CA GLU A 95 -11.74 -5.16 2.33
C GLU A 95 -10.64 -4.53 1.48
N LEU A 96 -9.43 -5.12 1.49
CA LEU A 96 -8.31 -4.65 0.67
C LEU A 96 -8.64 -4.72 -0.83
N ARG A 97 -9.20 -5.84 -1.30
CA ARG A 97 -9.62 -6.01 -2.70
C ARG A 97 -10.67 -4.97 -3.09
N ASN A 98 -11.68 -4.77 -2.24
CA ASN A 98 -12.73 -3.78 -2.48
C ASN A 98 -12.16 -2.35 -2.52
N ALA A 99 -11.23 -2.02 -1.63
CA ALA A 99 -10.59 -0.70 -1.61
C ALA A 99 -9.77 -0.44 -2.89
N LEU A 100 -9.00 -1.42 -3.37
CA LEU A 100 -8.24 -1.32 -4.61
C LEU A 100 -9.16 -1.19 -5.84
N ALA A 101 -10.22 -1.97 -5.91
CA ALA A 101 -11.21 -1.89 -6.99
C ALA A 101 -11.92 -0.53 -7.03
N ARG A 102 -12.29 0.01 -5.86
CA ARG A 102 -12.91 1.34 -5.76
C ARG A 102 -11.95 2.45 -6.19
N ALA A 103 -10.67 2.35 -5.82
CA ALA A 103 -9.66 3.32 -6.24
C ALA A 103 -9.46 3.33 -7.76
N ALA A 104 -9.51 2.16 -8.41
CA ALA A 104 -9.42 2.07 -9.86
C ALA A 104 -10.59 2.75 -10.59
N ILE A 105 -11.79 2.79 -10.00
CA ILE A 105 -12.99 3.42 -10.59
C ILE A 105 -13.04 4.93 -10.28
N GLY A 106 -12.70 5.31 -9.04
CA GLY A 106 -12.79 6.71 -8.59
C GLY A 106 -11.69 7.64 -9.13
N ALA A 107 -10.72 7.11 -9.89
CA ALA A 107 -9.71 7.89 -10.57
C ALA A 107 -10.22 8.61 -11.84
N ASP A 108 -11.44 8.26 -12.32
CA ASP A 108 -12.05 8.83 -13.54
C ASP A 108 -12.95 10.07 -13.29
N ASP A 109 -13.14 10.50 -12.03
CA ASP A 109 -14.06 11.59 -11.65
C ASP A 109 -13.34 12.91 -11.23
N GLY A 110 -12.05 13.08 -11.57
CA GLY A 110 -11.20 14.20 -11.13
C GLY A 110 -10.79 15.18 -12.23
#